data_AF-A0A811NAG4-F1
#
_entry.id   AF-A0A811NAG4-F1
#
_cell.length_a   1.000
_cell.length_b   1.000
_cell.length_c   1.000
_cell.angle_alpha   90.00
_cell.angle_beta   90.00
_cell.angle_gamma   90.00
#
_symmetry.space_group_name_H-M   'P 1'
#
loop_
_entity.id
_entity.type
_entity.pdbx_description
1 polymer ?
#
loop_
_entity_poly.entity_id
_entity_poly.type
_entity_poly.pdbx_seq_one_letter_code
_entity_poly.pdbx_strand_id
1 'polypeptide(L)'
;MAAGSRLDLASPDPRAAAKSIRQVPSSIRAPLLFIRVRGVRVLLRDQPREFADSRKFFEQTMEEKMALGKNSRYRGYTWPYSEKVDDSPESRGQDRSSHE
;
A
#
# COMPACT_ATOMS: atom_id res chain seq x y z
N MET A 1 -17.93 -5.85 9.06
CA MET A 1 -16.52 -6.29 9.01
C MET A 1 -16.30 -7.00 7.69
N ALA A 2 -15.34 -6.57 6.88
CA ALA A 2 -15.07 -7.21 5.59
C ALA A 2 -14.48 -8.61 5.81
N ALA A 3 -15.10 -9.64 5.24
CA ALA A 3 -14.64 -11.01 5.28
C ALA A 3 -13.45 -11.19 4.30
N GLY A 4 -12.29 -10.68 4.69
CA GLY A 4 -11.03 -10.90 3.97
C GLY A 4 -10.32 -12.14 4.48
N SER A 5 -9.83 -12.99 3.58
CA SER A 5 -8.99 -14.14 3.91
C SER A 5 -7.69 -13.68 4.55
N ARG A 6 -7.48 -14.03 5.82
CA ARG A 6 -6.31 -13.60 6.60
C ARG A 6 -5.18 -14.61 6.47
N LEU A 7 -4.06 -14.18 5.90
CA LEU A 7 -2.89 -15.05 5.67
C LEU A 7 -1.82 -14.80 6.75
N ASP A 8 -1.29 -15.87 7.34
CA ASP A 8 -0.16 -15.82 8.29
C ASP A 8 1.14 -16.26 7.61
N LEU A 9 2.04 -15.32 7.36
CA LEU A 9 3.32 -15.60 6.70
C LEU A 9 4.39 -16.16 7.66
N ALA A 10 4.14 -16.14 8.97
CA ALA A 10 5.05 -16.68 9.97
C ALA A 10 4.79 -18.16 10.28
N SER A 11 4.03 -18.86 9.43
CA SER A 11 3.84 -20.31 9.52
C SER A 11 5.19 -21.01 9.38
N PRO A 12 5.51 -22.00 10.23
CA PRO A 12 6.71 -22.82 10.07
C PRO A 12 6.64 -23.73 8.84
N ASP A 13 5.47 -23.87 8.21
CA ASP A 13 5.29 -24.55 6.93
C ASP A 13 5.13 -23.53 5.78
N PRO A 14 6.21 -23.22 5.04
CA PRO A 14 6.19 -22.28 3.93
C PRO A 14 5.41 -22.80 2.71
N ARG A 15 5.25 -24.13 2.57
CA ARG A 15 4.51 -24.72 1.44
C ARG A 15 3.00 -24.56 1.64
N ALA A 16 2.52 -24.76 2.87
CA ALA A 16 1.13 -24.47 3.23
C ALA A 16 0.80 -22.98 3.06
N ALA A 17 1.68 -22.08 3.52
CA ALA A 17 1.51 -20.64 3.33
C ALA A 17 1.46 -20.23 1.85
N ALA A 18 2.37 -20.76 1.02
CA ALA A 18 2.37 -20.53 -0.43
C ALA A 18 1.11 -21.05 -1.11
N LYS A 19 0.58 -22.20 -0.68
CA LYS A 19 -0.69 -22.74 -1.19
C LYS A 19 -1.87 -21.84 -0.84
N SER A 20 -1.94 -21.32 0.39
CA SER A 20 -2.95 -20.34 0.79
C SER A 20 -2.83 -19.03 0.00
N ILE A 21 -1.63 -18.48 -0.22
CA ILE A 21 -1.40 -17.29 -1.07
C ILE A 21 -1.97 -17.50 -2.47
N ARG A 22 -1.77 -18.69 -3.05
CA ARG A 22 -2.23 -19.03 -4.40
C ARG A 22 -3.73 -19.32 -4.48
N GLN A 23 -4.37 -19.63 -3.37
CA GLN A 23 -5.81 -19.93 -3.30
C GLN A 23 -6.68 -18.71 -3.02
N VAL A 24 -6.13 -17.63 -2.45
CA VAL A 24 -6.88 -16.38 -2.24
C VAL A 24 -7.24 -15.61 -3.53
N PRO A 25 -6.46 -15.60 -4.63
CA PRO A 25 -6.75 -14.75 -5.79
C PRO A 25 -7.71 -15.38 -6.82
N SER A 26 -8.35 -16.53 -6.56
CA SER A 26 -9.24 -17.11 -7.58
C SER A 26 -10.62 -16.46 -7.67
N SER A 27 -10.95 -15.52 -6.76
CA SER A 27 -12.25 -14.86 -6.73
C SER A 27 -12.10 -13.37 -7.06
N ILE A 28 -12.67 -12.99 -8.20
CA ILE A 28 -12.88 -11.62 -8.71
C ILE A 28 -13.49 -10.66 -7.65
N ARG A 29 -13.99 -11.18 -6.52
CA ARG A 29 -14.65 -10.46 -5.44
C ARG A 29 -13.72 -9.93 -4.34
N ALA A 30 -12.44 -10.31 -4.30
CA ALA A 30 -11.52 -9.87 -3.25
C ALA A 30 -10.09 -9.63 -3.77
N PRO A 31 -9.82 -8.49 -4.44
CA PRO A 31 -8.51 -8.17 -5.01
C PRO A 31 -7.45 -7.81 -3.96
N LEU A 32 -7.84 -7.66 -2.70
CA LEU A 32 -6.96 -7.26 -1.61
C LEU A 32 -6.77 -8.40 -0.60
N LEU A 33 -5.51 -8.60 -0.22
CA LEU A 33 -5.04 -9.60 0.73
C LEU A 33 -4.60 -8.93 2.03
N PHE A 34 -5.18 -9.34 3.17
CA PHE A 34 -4.74 -8.88 4.48
C PHE A 34 -3.72 -9.87 5.05
N ILE A 35 -2.47 -9.44 5.06
CA ILE A 35 -1.35 -10.24 5.58
C ILE A 35 -1.17 -9.93 7.07
N ARG A 36 -1.23 -10.98 7.90
CA ARG A 36 -0.80 -10.90 9.30
C ARG A 36 0.69 -11.22 9.37
N VAL A 37 1.50 -10.21 9.63
CA VAL A 37 2.92 -10.41 9.93
C VAL A 37 3.08 -10.49 11.45
N ARG A 38 3.53 -11.64 11.97
CA ARG A 38 3.92 -11.77 13.39
C ARG A 38 5.22 -10.98 13.61
N GLY A 39 5.35 -10.26 14.73
CA GLY A 39 6.52 -9.42 15.03
C GLY A 39 6.44 -7.97 14.51
N VAL A 40 5.62 -7.66 13.50
CA VAL A 40 5.43 -6.26 13.04
C VAL A 40 4.73 -5.39 14.08
N ARG A 41 3.90 -5.97 14.96
CA ARG A 41 3.35 -5.23 16.11
C ARG A 41 4.42 -4.80 17.12
N VAL A 42 5.55 -5.50 17.17
CA VAL A 42 6.70 -5.15 18.01
C VAL A 42 7.48 -4.03 17.30
N LEU A 43 7.78 -4.20 16.00
CA LEU A 43 8.40 -3.15 15.18
C LEU A 43 7.59 -1.84 15.14
N LEU A 44 6.28 -1.87 14.96
CA LEU A 44 5.43 -0.65 14.97
C LEU A 44 5.28 -0.01 16.36
N ARG A 45 5.50 -0.79 17.44
CA ARG A 45 5.59 -0.24 18.81
C ARG A 45 6.96 0.35 19.11
N ASP A 46 8.00 -0.23 18.53
CA ASP A 46 9.40 0.10 18.79
C ASP A 46 10.02 1.07 17.76
N GLN A 47 9.31 1.34 16.65
CA GLN A 47 9.58 2.36 15.62
C GLN A 47 8.54 3.50 15.61
N PRO A 48 8.23 4.15 16.76
CA PRO A 48 7.41 5.35 16.78
C PRO A 48 8.18 6.55 16.24
N ARG A 49 9.51 6.47 16.14
CA ARG A 49 10.37 7.57 15.66
C ARG A 49 10.05 7.91 14.22
N GLU A 50 9.89 6.93 13.35
CA GLU A 50 9.62 7.10 11.93
C GLU A 50 8.27 7.79 11.70
N PHE A 51 7.25 7.42 12.47
CA PHE A 51 5.95 8.09 12.45
C PHE A 51 6.01 9.49 13.07
N ALA A 52 6.77 9.67 14.15
CA ALA A 52 6.96 10.97 14.79
C ALA A 52 7.77 11.94 13.91
N ASP A 53 8.80 11.46 13.24
CA ASP A 53 9.66 12.20 12.33
C ASP A 53 8.89 12.54 11.05
N SER A 54 8.06 11.62 10.55
CA SER A 54 7.10 11.91 9.49
C SER A 54 6.16 13.04 9.91
N ARG A 55 5.55 12.96 11.10
CA ARG A 55 4.65 14.01 11.60
C ARG A 55 5.34 15.37 11.69
N LYS A 56 6.53 15.42 12.30
CA LYS A 56 7.35 16.64 12.41
C LYS A 56 7.71 17.22 11.04
N PHE A 57 8.02 16.36 10.07
CA PHE A 57 8.27 16.79 8.70
C PHE A 57 7.03 17.48 8.09
N PHE A 58 5.83 16.96 8.35
CA PHE A 58 4.60 17.59 7.84
C PHE A 58 4.25 18.93 8.52
N GLU A 59 4.74 19.17 9.74
CA GLU A 59 4.61 20.45 10.48
C GLU A 59 5.52 21.56 9.93
N GLN A 60 6.55 21.22 9.14
CA GLN A 60 7.42 22.20 8.46
C GLN A 60 6.66 23.05 7.44
N THR A 61 7.26 24.18 7.04
CA THR A 61 6.67 25.07 6.03
C THR A 61 6.60 24.38 4.67
N MET A 62 5.78 24.92 3.77
CA MET A 62 5.68 24.35 2.43
C MET A 62 7.02 24.47 1.68
N GLU A 63 7.72 25.59 1.85
CA GLU A 63 9.01 25.88 1.24
C GLU A 63 10.06 24.85 1.67
N GLU A 64 10.12 24.53 2.96
CA GLU A 64 11.03 23.53 3.52
C GLU A 64 10.74 22.12 2.98
N LYS A 65 9.47 21.74 2.90
CA LYS A 65 9.07 20.44 2.33
C LYS A 65 9.37 20.36 0.84
N MET A 66 9.18 21.45 0.11
CA MET A 66 9.42 21.54 -1.34
C MET A 66 10.92 21.63 -1.70
N ALA A 67 11.78 22.02 -0.77
CA ALA A 67 13.23 21.92 -0.94
C ALA A 67 13.69 20.47 -1.17
N LEU A 68 12.93 19.48 -0.67
CA LEU A 68 13.09 18.06 -1.01
C LEU A 68 12.46 17.74 -2.38
N GLY A 69 12.89 18.46 -3.42
CA GLY A 69 12.42 18.27 -4.79
C GLY A 69 12.58 16.83 -5.29
N LYS A 70 11.71 16.42 -6.22
CA LYS A 70 11.78 15.09 -6.84
C LYS A 70 13.09 14.94 -7.60
N ASN A 71 13.89 13.94 -7.24
CA ASN A 71 15.07 13.57 -8.01
C ASN A 71 14.72 12.61 -9.17
N SER A 72 15.71 12.25 -9.98
CA SER A 72 15.56 11.31 -11.10
C SER A 72 15.11 9.89 -10.70
N ARG A 73 15.14 9.56 -9.40
CA ARG A 73 14.63 8.30 -8.83
C ARG A 73 13.26 8.45 -8.18
N TYR A 74 12.53 9.53 -8.46
CA TYR A 74 11.21 9.83 -7.91
C TYR A 74 11.17 9.94 -6.38
N ARG A 75 12.33 10.14 -5.72
CA ARG A 75 12.39 10.39 -4.27
C ARG A 75 12.25 11.88 -3.99
N GLY A 76 11.58 12.22 -2.90
CA GLY A 76 11.35 13.59 -2.46
C GLY A 76 9.92 13.78 -1.95
N TYR A 77 9.53 15.03 -1.75
CA TYR A 77 8.16 15.39 -1.38
C TYR A 77 7.27 15.50 -2.63
N THR A 78 6.05 14.97 -2.53
CA THR A 78 5.01 15.16 -3.55
C THR A 78 3.95 16.08 -2.97
N TRP A 79 3.77 17.24 -3.59
CA TRP A 79 2.75 18.17 -3.16
C TRP A 79 1.35 17.59 -3.44
N PRO A 80 0.39 17.69 -2.50
CA PRO A 80 -1.02 17.43 -2.76
C PRO A 80 -1.48 17.97 -4.12
N TYR A 81 -2.25 17.17 -4.86
CA TYR A 81 -2.80 17.51 -6.18
C TYR A 81 -1.78 17.74 -7.31
N SER A 82 -0.48 17.47 -7.09
CA SER A 82 0.52 17.51 -8.16
C SER A 82 0.45 16.30 -9.11
N GLU A 83 -0.19 15.22 -8.67
CA GLU A 83 -0.50 14.09 -9.54
C GLU A 83 -1.62 14.51 -10.50
N LYS A 84 -1.30 14.51 -11.79
CA LYS A 84 -2.29 14.76 -12.84
C LYS A 84 -3.16 13.53 -12.93
N VAL A 85 -4.48 13.71 -12.85
CA VAL A 85 -5.42 12.68 -13.28
C VAL A 85 -5.12 12.44 -14.76
N ASP A 86 -4.73 11.22 -15.10
CA ASP A 86 -4.68 10.83 -16.51
C ASP A 86 -6.13 10.70 -16.99
N ASP A 87 -6.64 11.78 -17.57
CA ASP A 87 -7.97 11.84 -18.18
C ASP A 87 -8.05 11.04 -19.50
N SER A 88 -6.97 10.34 -19.88
CA SER A 88 -6.99 9.44 -21.02
C SER A 88 -8.11 8.40 -20.85
N PRO A 89 -8.94 8.18 -21.88
CA PRO A 89 -9.95 7.12 -21.85
C PRO A 89 -9.35 5.72 -21.63
N GLU A 90 -8.03 5.55 -21.85
CA GLU A 90 -7.28 4.31 -21.63
C GLU A 90 -6.93 4.06 -20.15
N SER A 91 -6.87 5.13 -19.34
CA SER A 91 -6.63 5.10 -17.89
C SER A 91 -7.89 4.70 -17.12
N ARG A 92 -9.07 4.93 -17.72
CA ARG A 92 -10.34 4.44 -17.17
C ARG A 92 -10.38 2.93 -17.32
N GLY A 93 -10.33 2.22 -16.19
CA GLY A 93 -10.49 0.77 -16.16
C GLY A 93 -11.72 0.36 -16.98
N GLN A 94 -11.52 -0.47 -18.00
CA GLN A 94 -12.62 -0.97 -18.82
C GLN A 94 -13.55 -1.80 -17.93
N ASP A 95 -14.75 -1.30 -17.71
CA ASP A 95 -15.83 -2.07 -17.10
C ASP A 95 -16.23 -3.18 -18.07
N ARG A 96 -15.87 -4.42 -17.74
CA ARG A 96 -16.23 -5.61 -18.53
C ARG A 96 -17.59 -6.18 -18.13
N SER A 97 -18.51 -5.39 -17.58
CA SER A 97 -19.89 -5.82 -17.31
C SER A 97 -20.80 -5.64 -18.52
N SER A 98 -20.53 -6.29 -19.65
CA SER A 98 -21.50 -6.43 -20.74
C SER A 98 -21.05 -7.56 -21.67
N HIS A 99 -21.43 -8.79 -21.34
CA HIS A 99 -21.69 -9.91 -22.27
C HIS A 99 -22.49 -10.95 -21.49
N GLU A 100 -23.80 -10.78 -21.48
CA GLU A 100 -24.78 -11.88 -21.38
C GLU A 100 -25.91 -11.57 -22.36
#